data_AF-A0A318NUA9-F1
#
_entry.id   AF-A0A318NUA9-F1
#
_cell.length_a   1.000
_cell.length_b   1.000
_cell.length_c   1.000
_cell.angle_alpha   90.00
_cell.angle_beta   90.00
_cell.angle_gamma   90.00
#
_symmetry.space_group_name_H-M   'P 1'
#
loop_
_entity.id
_entity.type
_entity.pdbx_description
1 polymer ?
#
loop_
_entity_poly.entity_id
_entity_poly.type
_entity_poly.pdbx_seq_one_letter_code
_entity_poly.pdbx_strand_id
1 'polypeptide(L)' 'MWTCDACGRDWPCPATRATPTDAARRATLIPEFSRITRRAIRDLRGRPGGPDPIAIVRRFLWFLPLTDEEARAVALRLR' A
#
# COMPACT_ATOMS: atom_id res chain seq x y z
N MET A 1 -11.37 6.24 -4.43
CA MET A 1 -10.16 6.15 -5.27
C MET A 1 -9.03 6.91 -4.59
N TRP A 2 -7.78 6.42 -4.63
CA TRP A 2 -6.61 7.09 -4.02
C TRP A 2 -5.59 7.30 -5.13
N THR A 3 -5.17 8.55 -5.33
CA THR A 3 -4.35 8.98 -6.46
C THR A 3 -2.91 9.23 -6.03
N CYS A 4 -1.98 8.99 -6.94
CA CYS A 4 -0.58 9.30 -6.75
C CYS A 4 -0.37 10.82 -6.77
N ASP A 5 0.20 11.40 -5.70
CA ASP A 5 0.46 12.84 -5.64
C ASP A 5 1.44 13.30 -6.75
N ALA A 6 2.30 12.42 -7.24
CA ALA A 6 3.31 12.77 -8.25
C ALA A 6 2.77 12.85 -9.68
N CYS A 7 1.74 12.05 -10.02
CA CYS A 7 1.25 11.96 -11.41
C CYS A 7 -0.27 12.01 -11.56
N GLY A 8 -1.03 12.15 -10.46
CA GLY A 8 -2.49 12.26 -10.46
C GLY A 8 -3.25 10.99 -10.81
N ARG A 9 -2.57 9.90 -11.19
CA ARG A 9 -3.20 8.63 -11.58
C ARG A 9 -3.56 7.77 -10.38
N ASP A 10 -4.45 6.80 -10.58
CA ASP A 10 -4.82 5.84 -9.55
C ASP A 10 -3.62 5.05 -9.03
N TRP A 11 -3.56 4.90 -7.71
CA TRP A 11 -2.51 4.13 -7.08
C TRP A 11 -2.74 2.61 -7.17
N PRO A 12 -1.71 1.78 -7.29
CA PRO A 12 -0.36 2.16 -7.67
C PRO A 12 -0.34 2.62 -9.14
N CYS A 13 0.31 3.76 -9.40
CA CYS A 13 0.38 4.27 -10.77
C CYS A 13 1.37 3.46 -11.61
N PRO A 14 1.34 3.56 -12.95
CA PRO A 14 2.21 2.77 -13.83
C PRO A 14 3.70 2.87 -13.50
N ALA A 15 4.18 4.07 -13.17
CA ALA A 15 5.58 4.29 -12.77
C ALA A 15 5.94 3.50 -11.50
N THR A 16 5.07 3.53 -10.49
CA THR A 16 5.25 2.75 -9.26
C THR A 16 5.19 1.24 -9.53
N ARG A 17 4.27 0.78 -10.38
CA ARG A 17 4.17 -0.63 -10.78
C ARG A 17 5.40 -1.12 -11.55
N ALA A 18 6.10 -0.24 -12.25
CA ALA A 18 7.33 -0.56 -12.96
C ALA A 18 8.58 -0.58 -12.07
N THR A 19 8.46 -0.25 -10.78
CA THR A 19 9.61 -0.26 -9.85
C THR A 19 10.10 -1.71 -9.67
N PRO A 20 11.41 -1.98 -9.82
CA PRO A 20 11.95 -3.31 -9.59
C PRO A 20 11.80 -3.74 -8.13
N THR A 21 11.21 -4.90 -7.92
CA THR A 21 10.80 -5.44 -6.62
C THR A 21 11.41 -6.80 -6.33
N ASP A 22 12.58 -7.05 -6.90
CA ASP A 22 13.41 -8.20 -6.60
C ASP A 22 13.81 -8.21 -5.11
N ALA A 23 14.22 -9.38 -4.63
CA ALA A 23 14.48 -9.60 -3.20
C ALA A 23 15.51 -8.61 -2.61
N ALA A 24 16.52 -8.21 -3.38
CA ALA A 24 17.55 -7.28 -2.92
C ALA A 24 16.98 -5.86 -2.68
N ARG A 25 15.95 -5.46 -3.43
CA ARG A 25 15.33 -4.12 -3.34
C ARG A 25 14.13 -4.05 -2.41
N ARG A 26 13.43 -5.16 -2.14
CA ARG A 26 12.22 -5.13 -1.29
C ARG A 26 12.47 -4.45 0.06
N ALA A 27 13.58 -4.77 0.72
CA ALA A 27 13.92 -4.20 2.02
C ALA A 27 14.04 -2.67 1.99
N THR A 28 14.57 -2.10 0.91
CA THR A 28 14.74 -0.64 0.78
C THR A 28 13.43 0.07 0.45
N LEU A 29 12.46 -0.63 -0.15
CA LEU A 29 11.15 -0.07 -0.50
C LEU A 29 10.18 -0.04 0.70
N ILE A 30 10.32 -0.97 1.65
CA ILE A 30 9.38 -1.11 2.78
C ILE A 30 9.14 0.20 3.55
N PRO A 31 10.16 0.99 3.96
CA PRO A 31 9.92 2.18 4.76
C PRO A 31 9.08 3.24 4.03
N GLU A 32 9.41 3.51 2.77
CA GLU A 32 8.70 4.49 1.94
C GLU A 32 7.26 4.06 1.70
N PHE A 33 7.05 2.82 1.25
CA PHE A 33 5.71 2.33 0.94
C PHE A 33 4.86 2.12 2.19
N SER A 34 5.46 1.83 3.36
CA SER A 34 4.74 1.80 4.64
C SER A 34 4.19 3.19 5.00
N ARG A 35 4.96 4.25 4.75
CA ARG A 35 4.50 5.64 4.97
C ARG A 35 3.32 5.99 4.05
N ILE A 36 3.40 5.61 2.78
CA ILE A 36 2.32 5.85 1.80
C ILE A 36 1.06 5.04 2.19
N THR A 37 1.24 3.77 2.55
CA THR A 37 0.13 2.89 2.99
C THR A 37 -0.57 3.46 4.22
N ARG A 38 0.18 3.96 5.21
CA ARG A 38 -0.40 4.62 6.41
C ARG A 38 -1.27 5.82 6.02
N ARG A 39 -0.81 6.67 5.10
CA ARG A 39 -1.61 7.81 4.61
C ARG A 39 -2.89 7.31 3.93
N ALA A 40 -2.79 6.33 3.04
CA ALA A 40 -3.96 5.78 2.35
C ALA A 40 -4.97 5.12 3.30
N ILE A 41 -4.52 4.40 4.32
CA ILE A 41 -5.40 3.83 5.36
C ILE A 41 -6.18 4.97 6.03
N ARG A 42 -5.54 6.06 6.46
CA ARG A 42 -6.23 7.20 7.07
C ARG A 42 -7.24 7.85 6.11
N ASP A 43 -6.87 8.05 4.84
CA ASP A 43 -7.70 8.76 3.86
C ASP A 43 -8.92 7.93 3.38
N LEU A 44 -8.80 6.60 3.41
CA LEU A 44 -9.83 5.67 2.97
C LEU A 44 -10.69 5.13 4.11
N ARG A 45 -10.17 5.11 5.34
CA ARG A 45 -10.91 4.69 6.54
C ARG A 45 -12.10 5.61 6.78
N GLY A 46 -13.23 5.03 7.19
CA GLY A 46 -14.44 5.77 7.54
C GLY A 46 -15.28 6.21 6.34
N ARG A 47 -14.85 5.95 5.10
CA ARG A 47 -15.72 6.12 3.93
C ARG A 47 -16.75 4.99 3.90
N PRO A 48 -18.06 5.27 3.86
CA PRO A 48 -19.07 4.25 3.59
C PRO A 48 -18.74 3.51 2.29
N GLY A 49 -18.62 2.18 2.34
CA GLY A 49 -18.19 1.36 1.19
C GLY A 49 -16.70 1.49 0.82
N GLY A 50 -15.87 2.05 1.69
CA GLY A 50 -14.41 2.10 1.51
C GLY A 50 -13.77 0.71 1.56
N PRO A 51 -12.57 0.54 0.96
CA PRO A 51 -11.88 -0.75 0.97
C PRO A 51 -11.46 -1.16 2.39
N ASP A 52 -11.51 -2.47 2.66
CA ASP A 52 -10.97 -3.06 3.90
C ASP A 52 -9.48 -2.67 4.07
N PRO A 53 -9.02 -2.31 5.29
CA PRO A 53 -7.61 -2.07 5.57
C PRO A 53 -6.64 -3.13 5.03
N ILE A 54 -7.00 -4.43 5.05
CA ILE A 54 -6.21 -5.53 4.47
C ILE A 54 -6.09 -5.36 2.95
N ALA A 55 -7.19 -5.00 2.28
CA ALA A 55 -7.20 -4.74 0.85
C ALA A 55 -6.32 -3.53 0.49
N ILE A 56 -6.29 -2.50 1.35
CA ILE A 56 -5.39 -1.35 1.20
C ILE A 56 -3.93 -1.81 1.33
N VAL A 57 -3.59 -2.58 2.37
CA VAL A 57 -2.22 -3.08 2.56
C VAL A 57 -1.75 -3.89 1.36
N ARG A 58 -2.56 -4.83 0.87
CA ARG A 58 -2.24 -5.64 -0.32
C ARG A 58 -2.03 -4.81 -1.57
N ARG A 59 -2.88 -3.80 -1.78
CA ARG A 59 -2.78 -2.90 -2.94
C ARG A 59 -1.53 -2.02 -2.88
N PHE A 60 -1.15 -1.55 -1.69
CA PHE A 60 -0.04 -0.60 -1.54
C PHE A 60 1.32 -1.28 -1.35
N LEU A 61 1.37 -2.45 -0.72
CA LEU A 61 2.55 -3.29 -0.54
C LEU A 61 2.55 -4.48 -1.50
N TRP A 62 2.07 -4.28 -2.73
CA TRP A 62 1.86 -5.31 -3.77
C TRP A 62 3.11 -6.16 -4.08
N PHE A 63 4.29 -5.67 -3.74
CA PHE A 63 5.58 -6.31 -3.97
C PHE A 63 6.02 -7.24 -2.83
N LEU A 64 5.26 -7.28 -1.74
CA LEU A 64 5.46 -8.22 -0.64
C LEU A 64 4.49 -9.40 -0.81
N PRO A 65 4.95 -10.66 -0.71
CA PRO A 65 4.11 -11.83 -0.77
C PRO A 65 3.41 -12.06 0.58
N LEU A 66 2.54 -11.12 0.99
CA LEU A 66 1.87 -11.17 2.28
C LEU A 66 0.70 -12.17 2.26
N THR A 67 0.68 -13.04 3.25
CA THR A 67 -0.52 -13.80 3.64
C THR A 67 -1.61 -12.86 4.19
N ASP A 68 -2.86 -13.34 4.29
CA ASP A 68 -3.96 -12.58 4.91
C ASP A 68 -3.61 -12.16 6.35
N GLU A 69 -2.98 -13.06 7.10
CA GLU A 69 -2.59 -12.81 8.49
C GLU A 69 -1.52 -11.71 8.59
N GLU A 70 -0.48 -11.77 7.76
CA GLU A 70 0.55 -10.73 7.72
C GLU A 70 -0.03 -9.39 7.27
N ALA A 71 -0.88 -9.38 6.23
CA ALA A 71 -1.53 -8.16 5.76
C ALA A 71 -2.42 -7.53 6.85
N ARG A 72 -3.12 -8.36 7.63
CA ARG A 72 -3.90 -7.93 8.80
C ARG A 72 -3.01 -7.37 9.91
N ALA A 73 -1.90 -8.04 10.23
CA ALA A 73 -0.96 -7.57 11.24
C ALA A 73 -0.36 -6.21 10.85
N VAL A 74 0.01 -6.04 9.58
CA VAL A 74 0.49 -4.76 9.03
C VAL A 74 -0.61 -3.70 9.10
N ALA A 75 -1.85 -4.00 8.69
CA ALA A 75 -2.96 -3.07 8.77
C ALA A 75 -3.21 -2.59 10.22
N LEU A 76 -3.11 -3.49 11.20
CA LEU A 76 -3.23 -3.18 12.62
C LEU A 76 -2.07 -2.34 13.17
N ARG A 77 -0.87 -2.44 12.59
CA ARG A 77 0.30 -1.65 13.00
C ARG A 77 0.33 -0.25 12.36
N LEU A 78 -0.29 -0.11 11.18
CA LEU A 78 -0.38 1.15 10.45
C LEU A 78 -1.62 1.99 10.80
N ARG A 79 -2.51 1.46 11.65
CA ARG A 79 -3.74 2.14 12.12
C ARG A 79 -3.49 3.36 12.98
#